data_AF-A0A437GWE7-F1
#
_entry.id   AF-A0A437GWE7-F1
#
_cell.length_a   1.000
_cell.length_b   1.000
_cell.length_c   1.000
_cell.angle_alpha   90.00
_cell.angle_beta   90.00
_cell.angle_gamma   90.00
#
_symmetry.space_group_name_H-M   'P 1'
#
loop_
_entity.id
_entity.type
_entity.pdbx_description
1 polymer ?
#
loop_
_entity_poly.entity_id
_entity_poly.type
_entity_poly.pdbx_seq_one_letter_code
_entity_poly.pdbx_strand_id
1 'polypeptide(L)'
;MNVGPWQLIIIALVILVLFGRGRISEMMGDFGKGIKSFKQGMNDESSKDMMRIEQSREATPPASSAPVTPSATTSNTAVPAETTTDGDKIA
;
A
#
# COMPACT_ATOMS: atom_id res chain seq x y z
N MET A 1 -36.58 10.81 28.96
CA MET A 1 -35.72 9.76 29.54
C MET A 1 -34.63 9.52 28.51
N ASN A 2 -33.53 10.28 28.59
CA ASN A 2 -32.56 10.34 27.50
C ASN A 2 -31.49 9.29 27.75
N VAL A 3 -31.42 8.30 26.87
CA VAL A 3 -30.26 7.42 26.73
C VAL A 3 -29.09 8.26 26.26
N GLY A 4 -28.32 8.75 27.21
CA GLY A 4 -27.14 9.56 26.98
C GLY A 4 -25.88 8.72 26.94
N PRO A 5 -24.73 9.36 26.65
CA PRO A 5 -23.42 8.71 26.68
C PRO A 5 -23.12 8.01 28.03
N TRP A 6 -23.71 8.53 29.11
CA TRP A 6 -23.61 7.98 30.46
C TRP A 6 -24.14 6.54 30.57
N GLN A 7 -25.28 6.24 29.94
CA GLN A 7 -25.85 4.88 29.95
C GLN A 7 -25.01 3.91 29.12
N LEU A 8 -24.47 4.36 27.98
CA LEU A 8 -23.62 3.54 27.13
C LEU A 8 -22.32 3.11 27.83
N ILE A 9 -21.72 4.00 28.63
CA ILE A 9 -20.53 3.68 29.44
C ILE A 9 -20.84 2.58 30.46
N ILE A 10 -21.99 2.66 31.14
CA ILE A 10 -22.41 1.66 32.13
C ILE A 10 -22.60 0.29 31.47
N ILE A 11 -23.25 0.25 30.30
CA ILE A 11 -23.46 -0.98 29.54
C ILE A 11 -22.12 -1.56 29.05
N ALA A 12 -21.22 -0.72 28.55
CA ALA A 12 -19.88 -1.13 28.12
C ALA A 12 -19.07 -1.73 29.28
N LEU A 13 -19.20 -1.18 30.49
CA LEU A 13 -18.55 -1.71 31.69
C LEU A 13 -19.06 -3.11 32.03
N VAL A 14 -20.38 -3.33 31.99
CA VAL A 14 -20.99 -4.64 32.24
C VAL A 14 -20.50 -5.67 31.23
N ILE A 15 -20.51 -5.34 29.93
CA ILE A 15 -20.00 -6.22 28.88
C ILE A 15 -18.50 -6.52 29.09
N LEU A 16 -17.71 -5.51 29.44
CA LEU A 16 -16.27 -5.70 29.71
C LEU A 16 -16.00 -6.63 30.90
N VAL A 17 -16.84 -6.63 31.93
CA VAL A 17 -16.73 -7.55 33.08
C VAL A 17 -17.15 -8.98 32.70
N LEU A 18 -18.23 -9.14 31.94
CA LEU A 18 -18.73 -10.46 31.51
C LEU A 18 -17.77 -11.16 30.55
N PHE A 19 -17.27 -10.42 29.56
CA PHE A 19 -16.40 -10.96 28.53
C PHE A 19 -14.91 -10.88 28.93
N GLY A 20 -14.56 -10.00 29.87
CA GLY A 20 -13.19 -9.78 30.34
C GLY A 20 -12.31 -9.04 29.32
N ARG A 21 -11.32 -8.27 29.81
CA ARG A 21 -10.43 -7.46 28.95
C ARG A 21 -9.72 -8.25 27.84
N GLY A 22 -9.39 -9.52 28.09
CA GLY A 22 -8.64 -10.36 27.14
C GLY A 22 -9.40 -10.65 25.86
N ARG A 23 -10.69 -11.03 25.97
CA ARG A 23 -11.50 -11.38 24.79
C ARG A 23 -11.88 -10.19 23.94
N ILE A 24 -12.24 -9.05 24.56
CA ILE A 24 -12.53 -7.83 23.80
C ILE A 24 -11.27 -7.34 23.06
N SER A 25 -10.09 -7.35 23.68
CA SER A 25 -8.86 -6.89 23.01
C SER A 25 -8.47 -7.74 21.80
N GLU A 26 -8.60 -9.07 21.90
CA GLU A 26 -8.31 -9.99 20.80
C GLU A 26 -9.29 -9.75 19.62
N MET A 27 -10.59 -9.67 19.90
CA MET A 27 -11.60 -9.40 18.87
C MET A 27 -11.47 -7.98 18.29
N MET A 28 -11.28 -6.96 19.13
CA MET A 28 -11.14 -5.57 18.68
C MET A 28 -9.88 -5.37 17.84
N GLY A 29 -8.81 -6.15 18.06
CA GLY A 29 -7.62 -6.16 17.21
C GLY A 29 -7.93 -6.63 15.78
N ASP A 30 -8.68 -7.71 15.63
CA ASP A 30 -9.07 -8.25 14.32
C ASP A 30 -10.13 -7.38 13.63
N PHE A 31 -11.13 -6.89 14.38
CA PHE A 31 -12.10 -5.92 13.87
C PHE A 31 -11.42 -4.59 13.47
N GLY A 32 -10.45 -4.11 14.25
CA GLY A 32 -9.70 -2.89 13.97
C GLY A 32 -8.88 -2.97 12.69
N LYS A 33 -8.27 -4.12 12.40
CA LYS A 33 -7.58 -4.38 11.12
C LYS A 33 -8.57 -4.35 9.95
N GLY A 34 -9.73 -4.97 10.09
CA GLY A 34 -10.78 -4.95 9.05
C GLY A 34 -11.27 -3.53 8.73
N ILE A 35 -11.60 -2.74 9.76
CA ILE A 35 -12.02 -1.34 9.60
C ILE A 35 -10.89 -0.48 9.03
N LYS A 36 -9.63 -0.71 9.44
CA LYS A 36 -8.47 0.03 8.91
C LYS A 36 -8.27 -0.24 7.43
N SER A 37 -8.34 -1.49 6.97
CA SER A 37 -8.22 -1.85 5.56
C SER A 37 -9.39 -1.30 4.73
N PHE A 38 -10.61 -1.32 5.28
CA PHE A 38 -11.77 -0.72 4.63
C PHE A 38 -11.60 0.80 4.44
N LYS A 39 -11.13 1.48 5.50
CA LYS A 39 -10.86 2.91 5.44
C LYS A 39 -9.69 3.25 4.52
N GLN A 40 -8.63 2.44 4.53
CA GLN A 40 -7.50 2.59 3.61
C GLN A 40 -7.96 2.43 2.16
N GLY A 41 -8.74 1.41 1.83
CA GLY A 41 -9.28 1.20 0.49
C GLY A 41 -10.19 2.34 0.02
N MET A 42 -11.05 2.86 0.91
CA MET A 42 -11.89 4.03 0.61
C MET A 42 -11.05 5.31 0.40
N ASN A 43 -9.98 5.48 1.19
CA ASN A 43 -9.08 6.62 1.05
C ASN A 43 -8.18 6.48 -0.18
N ASP A 44 -7.80 5.28 -0.60
CA ASP A 44 -6.94 5.05 -1.77
C ASP A 44 -7.69 5.37 -3.08
N GLU A 45 -8.99 5.03 -3.14
CA GLU A 45 -9.91 5.50 -4.19
C GLU A 45 -10.02 7.03 -4.21
N SER A 46 -10.01 7.67 -3.04
CA SER A 46 -10.09 9.14 -2.92
C SER A 46 -8.74 9.86 -3.09
N SER A 47 -7.62 9.18 -2.82
CA SER A 47 -6.27 9.77 -2.77
C SER A 47 -5.45 9.51 -4.03
N LYS A 48 -5.78 8.49 -4.83
CA LYS A 48 -5.18 8.29 -6.17
C LYS A 48 -5.43 9.47 -7.11
N ASP A 49 -6.52 10.21 -6.92
CA ASP A 49 -6.78 11.46 -7.64
C ASP A 49 -5.87 12.62 -7.18
N MET A 50 -5.44 12.63 -5.91
CA MET A 50 -4.73 13.76 -5.32
C MET A 50 -3.19 13.64 -5.45
N MET A 51 -2.64 12.42 -5.44
CA MET A 51 -1.18 12.21 -5.46
C MET A 51 -0.53 12.46 -6.84
N ARG A 52 -1.32 12.50 -7.93
CA ARG A 52 -0.80 12.82 -9.29
C ARG A 52 -0.46 14.31 -9.47
N ILE A 53 -1.04 15.20 -8.66
CA ILE A 53 -0.91 16.66 -8.84
C ILE A 53 0.35 17.23 -8.16
N GLU A 54 0.92 16.55 -7.16
CA GLU A 54 2.09 17.05 -6.41
C GLU A 54 3.45 16.59 -6.97
N GLN A 55 3.54 15.48 -7.71
CA GLN A 55 4.84 15.03 -8.28
C GLN A 55 5.24 15.77 -9.57
N SER A 56 4.40 16.68 -10.09
CA SER A 56 4.65 17.38 -11.37
C SER A 56 5.01 18.87 -11.22
N ARG A 57 5.27 19.38 -10.00
CA ARG A 57 5.54 20.81 -9.75
C ARG A 57 6.95 21.16 -9.28
N GLU A 58 7.94 20.28 -9.46
CA GLU A 58 9.36 20.63 -9.28
C GLU A 58 10.17 20.27 -10.53
N ALA A 59 10.05 21.09 -11.57
CA ALA A 59 11.06 21.20 -12.63
C ALA A 59 10.99 22.61 -13.23
N THR A 60 11.53 23.59 -12.50
CA THR A 60 11.84 24.90 -13.08
C THR A 60 13.07 24.73 -14.00
N PRO A 61 12.99 25.12 -15.29
CA PRO A 61 14.02 24.81 -16.28
C PRO A 61 15.23 25.75 -16.19
N PRO A 62 16.49 25.26 -16.12
CA PRO A 62 17.64 26.08 -16.46
C PRO A 62 17.80 26.13 -17.98
N ALA A 63 17.53 27.30 -18.55
CA ALA A 63 17.95 27.62 -19.91
C ALA A 63 19.48 27.81 -19.95
N SER A 64 20.22 26.98 -20.69
CA SER A 64 21.52 27.36 -21.24
C SER A 64 21.96 26.42 -22.38
N SER A 65 21.88 26.96 -23.60
CA SER A 65 22.81 26.83 -24.74
C SER A 65 23.65 25.55 -24.95
N ALA A 66 23.39 24.90 -26.09
CA ALA A 66 24.21 23.92 -26.83
C ALA A 66 25.70 24.34 -26.98
N PRO A 67 26.70 23.45 -27.23
CA PRO A 67 26.76 22.59 -28.43
C PRO A 67 27.51 21.23 -28.30
N VAL A 68 27.33 20.37 -29.33
CA VAL A 68 28.19 19.27 -29.86
C VAL A 68 28.87 18.30 -28.86
N THR A 69 28.78 16.97 -29.02
CA THR A 69 29.48 16.22 -30.08
C THR A 69 28.97 14.76 -30.11
N PRO A 70 28.76 14.14 -31.28
CA PRO A 70 28.57 12.70 -31.38
C PRO A 70 29.93 12.00 -31.23
N SER A 71 30.11 11.20 -30.18
CA SER A 71 31.25 10.28 -30.07
C SER A 71 30.76 8.90 -29.65
N ALA A 72 30.53 8.09 -30.68
CA ALA A 72 31.03 6.74 -30.86
C ALA A 72 31.44 5.93 -29.60
N THR A 73 30.77 4.76 -29.50
CA THR A 73 31.42 3.44 -29.45
C THR A 73 32.22 3.09 -28.20
N THR A 74 31.75 2.10 -27.43
CA THR A 74 32.37 0.75 -27.41
C THR A 74 31.63 -0.18 -26.44
N SER A 75 31.11 -1.26 -27.04
CA SER A 75 30.91 -2.60 -26.51
C SER A 75 30.18 -2.82 -25.18
N ASN A 76 29.01 -3.44 -25.27
CA ASN A 76 28.98 -4.86 -24.97
C ASN A 76 28.11 -5.59 -25.99
N THR A 77 28.81 -6.12 -27.00
CA THR A 77 28.32 -7.10 -27.97
C THR A 77 28.34 -8.45 -27.29
N ALA A 78 27.19 -9.12 -27.36
CA ALA A 78 26.97 -10.56 -27.45
C ALA A 78 27.67 -11.48 -26.44
N VAL A 79 26.92 -12.44 -25.92
CA VAL A 79 27.06 -13.82 -26.43
C VAL A 79 25.79 -14.62 -26.10
N PRO A 80 25.35 -15.51 -27.02
CA PRO A 80 24.10 -16.25 -27.02
C PRO A 80 24.30 -17.69 -26.45
N ALA A 81 23.36 -18.58 -26.75
CA ALA A 81 23.30 -20.02 -26.46
C ALA A 81 22.48 -20.34 -25.19
N GLU A 82 21.22 -20.76 -25.35
CA GLU A 82 20.81 -22.15 -25.62
C GLU A 82 21.22 -23.12 -24.50
N THR A 83 20.23 -23.66 -23.79
CA THR A 83 20.27 -25.03 -23.28
C THR A 83 18.85 -25.58 -23.26
N THR A 84 18.55 -26.27 -24.36
CA THR A 84 17.64 -27.42 -24.45
C THR A 84 17.96 -28.46 -23.38
N THR A 85 16.93 -29.02 -22.74
CA THR A 85 16.90 -30.32 -22.04
C THR A 85 15.39 -30.60 -21.86
N ASP A 86 14.68 -31.27 -22.77
CA ASP A 86 14.76 -32.68 -23.23
C ASP A 86 14.87 -33.70 -22.10
N GLY A 87 13.85 -34.56 -21.98
CA GLY A 87 13.69 -35.56 -20.91
C GLY A 87 12.21 -35.70 -20.53
N ASP A 88 11.37 -36.21 -21.42
CA ASP A 88 11.06 -37.65 -21.50
C ASP A 88 10.51 -38.22 -20.18
N LYS A 89 9.18 -38.31 -20.10
CA LYS A 89 8.51 -39.35 -19.31
C LYS A 89 7.11 -39.60 -19.86
N ILE A 90 7.08 -40.32 -20.96
CA ILE A 90 5.94 -41.17 -21.35
C ILE A 90 6.15 -42.55 -20.69
N ALA A 91 5.50 -42.79 -19.56
CA ALA A 91 5.26 -44.13 -19.02
C ALA A 91 4.11 -44.07 -18.01
#